data_AF-A0A832JNQ1-F1
#
_entry.id   AF-A0A832JNQ1-F1
#
_cell.length_a   1.000
_cell.length_b   1.000
_cell.length_c   1.000
_cell.angle_alpha   90.00
_cell.angle_beta   90.00
_cell.angle_gamma   90.00
#
_symmetry.space_group_name_H-M   'P 1'
#
loop_
_entity.id
_entity.type
_entity.pdbx_description
1 polymer ?
#
loop_
_entity_poly.entity_id
_entity_poly.type
_entity_poly.pdbx_seq_one_letter_code
_entity_poly.pdbx_strand_id
1 'polypeptide(L)'
;MPRGLAGLFQALIRVSLSTIAVKFVVVGVACLLLAEVVLYVLVEGIKLGSLLSGAIAVEASVIANFVMNDFWTFRQSRGSNGFFVRMLKFHLTRLLSIALNFGAYSFMVAVLGINYLVSYFVATLLAFVVNFATSVLWIWKDSLERTARQGMDRPASSRAASSDS
;
A
#
# COMPACT_ATOMS: atom_id res chain seq x y z
N MET A 1 -15.76 -23.67 -9.37
CA MET A 1 -14.34 -23.59 -9.01
C MET A 1 -13.68 -22.70 -10.05
N PRO A 2 -12.91 -21.64 -9.74
CA PRO A 2 -12.02 -21.08 -10.75
C PRO A 2 -10.92 -22.11 -10.94
N ARG A 3 -11.01 -22.89 -12.02
CA ARG A 3 -10.03 -23.91 -12.35
C ARG A 3 -8.79 -23.20 -12.88
N GLY A 4 -7.78 -23.03 -12.02
CA GLY A 4 -6.40 -22.66 -12.42
C GLY A 4 -5.99 -21.19 -12.22
N LEU A 5 -4.70 -20.95 -12.50
CA LEU A 5 -3.96 -19.70 -12.32
C LEU A 5 -4.70 -18.47 -12.91
N ALA A 6 -5.42 -18.66 -14.02
CA ALA A 6 -6.21 -17.62 -14.68
C ALA A 6 -7.40 -17.11 -13.83
N GLY A 7 -8.05 -17.99 -13.05
CA GLY A 7 -9.13 -17.60 -12.16
C GLY A 7 -8.64 -16.84 -10.92
N LEU A 8 -7.45 -17.21 -10.42
CA LEU A 8 -6.74 -16.43 -9.40
C LEU A 8 -6.35 -15.06 -9.97
N PHE A 9 -5.81 -15.02 -11.19
CA PHE A 9 -5.44 -13.78 -11.87
C PHE A 9 -6.64 -12.85 -12.10
N GLN A 10 -7.80 -13.37 -12.51
CA GLN A 10 -9.03 -12.58 -12.66
C GLN A 10 -9.61 -12.10 -11.32
N ALA A 11 -9.51 -12.89 -10.25
CA ALA A 11 -9.91 -12.47 -8.91
C ALA A 11 -8.99 -11.36 -8.36
N LEU A 12 -7.69 -11.48 -8.63
CA LEU A 12 -6.69 -10.45 -8.34
C LEU A 12 -7.02 -9.16 -9.10
N ILE A 13 -7.25 -9.24 -10.42
CA ILE A 13 -7.65 -8.09 -11.24
C ILE A 13 -8.93 -7.43 -10.72
N ARG A 14 -9.97 -8.20 -10.39
CA ARG A 14 -11.23 -7.64 -9.85
C ARG A 14 -11.06 -6.94 -8.50
N VAL A 15 -10.20 -7.44 -7.61
CA VAL A 15 -9.91 -6.80 -6.32
C VAL A 15 -8.98 -5.60 -6.47
N SER A 16 -7.98 -5.70 -7.34
CA SER A 16 -7.12 -4.57 -7.74
C SER A 16 -7.89 -3.45 -8.43
N LEU A 17 -9.01 -3.76 -9.08
CA LEU A 17 -9.94 -2.79 -9.69
C LEU A 17 -11.06 -2.32 -8.76
N SER A 18 -11.07 -2.73 -7.48
CA SER A 18 -12.00 -2.13 -6.52
C SER A 18 -11.63 -0.67 -6.31
N THR A 19 -12.63 0.22 -6.24
CA THR A 19 -12.44 1.67 -6.10
C THR A 19 -11.54 2.04 -4.91
N ILE A 20 -11.52 1.19 -3.87
CA ILE A 20 -10.70 1.35 -2.67
C ILE A 20 -9.23 0.99 -2.95
N ALA A 21 -8.97 -0.13 -3.63
CA ALA A 21 -7.61 -0.54 -4.00
C ALA A 21 -6.95 0.48 -4.95
N VAL A 22 -7.70 0.99 -5.94
CA VAL A 22 -7.20 2.03 -6.85
C VAL A 22 -6.84 3.30 -6.09
N LYS A 23 -7.71 3.78 -5.19
CA LYS A 23 -7.41 4.93 -4.33
C LYS A 23 -6.17 4.69 -3.47
N PHE A 24 -6.03 3.49 -2.91
CA PHE A 24 -4.87 3.13 -2.10
C PHE A 24 -3.57 3.14 -2.91
N VAL A 25 -3.58 2.62 -4.14
CA VAL A 25 -2.42 2.67 -5.05
C VAL A 25 -2.08 4.11 -5.44
N VAL A 26 -3.08 4.92 -5.81
CA VAL A 26 -2.87 6.34 -6.17
C VAL A 26 -2.26 7.11 -5.00
N VAL A 27 -2.81 6.95 -3.79
CA VAL A 27 -2.24 7.56 -2.57
C VAL A 27 -0.83 7.03 -2.32
N GLY A 28 -0.59 5.73 -2.51
CA GLY A 28 0.73 5.11 -2.36
C GLY A 28 1.78 5.72 -3.29
N VAL A 29 1.46 5.88 -4.58
CA VAL A 29 2.35 6.50 -5.57
C VAL A 29 2.59 7.97 -5.25
N ALA A 30 1.55 8.72 -4.87
CA ALA A 30 1.70 10.11 -4.46
C ALA A 30 2.63 10.26 -3.24
N CYS A 31 2.51 9.37 -2.25
CA CYS A 31 3.37 9.37 -1.07
C CYS A 31 4.81 8.96 -1.39
N LEU A 32 5.02 8.07 -2.38
CA LEU A 32 6.35 7.70 -2.86
C LEU A 32 7.05 8.91 -3.48
N LEU A 33 6.36 9.62 -4.40
CA LEU A 33 6.91 10.81 -5.04
C LEU A 33 7.18 11.93 -4.03
N LEU A 34 6.28 12.14 -3.07
CA LEU A 34 6.47 13.11 -1.99
C LEU A 34 7.75 12.79 -1.19
N ALA A 35 7.97 11.51 -0.86
CA ALA A 35 9.12 11.09 -0.09
C ALA A 35 10.44 11.35 -0.83
N GLU A 36 10.49 11.08 -2.15
CA GLU A 36 11.64 11.41 -3.00
C GLU A 36 11.94 12.90 -3.01
N VAL A 37 10.91 13.74 -3.15
CA VAL A 37 11.07 15.20 -3.13
C VAL A 37 11.59 15.67 -1.77
N VAL A 38 11.03 15.15 -0.68
CA VAL A 38 11.48 15.48 0.69
C VAL A 38 12.94 15.08 0.88
N LEU A 39 13.31 13.87 0.48
CA LEU A 39 14.68 13.38 0.55
C LEU A 39 15.64 14.27 -0.26
N TYR A 40 15.28 14.57 -1.50
CA TYR A 40 16.07 15.43 -2.38
C TYR A 40 16.28 16.82 -1.76
N VAL A 41 15.22 17.46 -1.28
CA VAL A 41 15.29 18.81 -0.68
C VAL A 41 16.14 18.80 0.60
N LEU A 42 16.02 17.76 1.44
CA LEU A 42 16.81 17.65 2.67
C LEU A 42 18.30 17.46 2.38
N VAL A 43 18.64 16.62 1.41
CA VAL A 43 20.04 16.35 1.05
C VAL A 43 20.65 17.49 0.25
N GLU A 44 19.97 18.01 -0.77
CA GLU A 44 20.56 18.99 -1.67
C GLU A 44 20.31 20.43 -1.25
N GLY A 45 19.14 20.74 -0.71
CA GLY A 45 18.79 22.08 -0.25
C GLY A 45 19.32 22.37 1.14
N ILE A 46 19.02 21.50 2.10
CA ILE A 46 19.38 21.68 3.52
C ILE A 46 20.78 21.10 3.84
N LYS A 47 21.38 20.35 2.91
CA LYS A 47 22.70 19.69 3.07
C LYS A 47 22.75 18.74 4.28
N LEU A 48 21.61 18.14 4.61
CA LEU A 48 21.49 17.14 5.66
C LEU A 48 22.02 15.79 5.17
N GLY A 49 22.60 14.99 6.08
CA GLY A 49 23.10 13.65 5.74
C GLY A 49 22.02 12.76 5.12
N SER A 50 22.39 11.94 4.13
CA SER A 50 21.45 11.10 3.37
C SER A 50 20.68 10.11 4.24
N LEU A 51 21.31 9.53 5.27
CA LEU A 51 20.64 8.60 6.18
C LEU A 51 19.57 9.29 7.04
N LEU A 52 19.89 10.44 7.63
CA LEU A 52 18.94 11.21 8.43
C LEU A 52 17.80 11.75 7.55
N SER A 53 18.13 12.23 6.36
CA SER A 53 17.15 12.67 5.37
C SER A 53 16.22 11.54 4.94
N GLY A 54 16.76 10.33 4.77
CA GLY A 54 15.98 9.12 4.47
C GLY A 54 15.02 8.74 5.59
N ALA A 55 15.45 8.82 6.85
CA ALA A 55 14.57 8.58 8.00
C ALA A 55 13.40 9.59 8.01
N ILE A 56 13.69 10.88 7.83
CA ILE A 56 12.66 11.93 7.76
C ILE A 56 11.72 11.71 6.57
N ALA A 57 12.25 11.31 5.42
CA ALA A 57 11.45 11.02 4.23
C ALA A 57 10.49 9.85 4.45
N VAL A 58 10.93 8.76 5.11
CA VAL A 58 10.05 7.62 5.44
C VAL A 58 8.92 8.07 6.36
N GLU A 59 9.23 8.80 7.43
CA GLU A 59 8.21 9.31 8.37
C GLU A 59 7.23 10.26 7.67
N ALA A 60 7.73 11.19 6.85
CA ALA A 60 6.89 12.09 6.06
C ALA A 60 5.94 11.32 5.13
N SER A 61 6.43 10.26 4.47
CA SER A 61 5.62 9.40 3.60
C SER A 61 4.52 8.68 4.39
N VAL A 62 4.84 8.13 5.57
CA VAL A 62 3.88 7.42 6.42
C VAL A 62 2.78 8.36 6.92
N ILE A 63 3.16 9.56 7.37
CA ILE A 63 2.21 10.59 7.83
C ILE A 63 1.31 11.02 6.68
N ALA A 64 1.88 11.34 5.51
CA ALA A 64 1.11 11.73 4.33
C ALA A 64 0.13 10.61 3.92
N ASN A 65 0.57 9.36 3.95
CA ASN A 65 -0.26 8.20 3.63
C ASN A 65 -1.42 8.04 4.62
N PHE A 66 -1.17 8.22 5.92
CA PHE A 66 -2.21 8.23 6.94
C PHE A 66 -3.22 9.36 6.71
N VAL A 67 -2.75 10.60 6.54
CA VAL A 67 -3.61 11.77 6.35
C VAL A 67 -4.47 11.59 5.10
N MET A 68 -3.87 11.24 3.96
CA MET A 68 -4.63 11.03 2.72
C MET A 68 -5.66 9.90 2.88
N ASN A 69 -5.30 8.78 3.50
CA ASN A 69 -6.25 7.69 3.70
C ASN A 69 -7.35 8.00 4.75
N ASP A 70 -7.04 8.70 5.84
CA ASP A 70 -8.01 9.08 6.88
C ASP A 70 -9.01 10.12 6.36
N PHE A 71 -8.54 11.10 5.58
CA PHE A 71 -9.38 12.17 5.05
C PHE A 71 -10.13 11.80 3.77
N TRP A 72 -9.57 10.95 2.91
CA TRP A 72 -10.16 10.62 1.61
C TRP A 72 -10.71 9.20 1.53
N THR A 73 -9.91 8.19 1.86
CA THR A 73 -10.28 6.78 1.66
C THR A 73 -11.32 6.30 2.69
N PHE A 74 -11.13 6.63 3.96
CA PHE A 74 -11.98 6.12 5.05
C PHE A 74 -12.94 7.17 5.63
N ARG A 75 -13.12 8.32 4.96
CA ARG A 75 -13.90 9.47 5.46
C ARG A 75 -15.29 9.08 5.99
N GLN A 76 -15.96 8.15 5.33
CA GLN A 76 -17.32 7.65 5.63
C GLN A 76 -17.36 6.48 6.62
N SER A 77 -16.25 5.80 6.86
CA SER A 77 -16.11 4.68 7.81
C SER A 77 -15.26 5.04 9.03
N ARG A 78 -15.07 6.34 9.29
CA ARG A 78 -14.34 6.83 10.47
C ARG A 78 -15.10 6.43 11.74
N GLY A 79 -14.48 5.59 12.56
CA GLY A 79 -14.98 5.26 13.90
C GLY A 79 -14.83 6.43 14.89
N SER A 80 -15.29 6.25 16.12
CA SER A 80 -15.30 7.29 17.18
C SER A 80 -13.93 7.58 17.83
N ASN A 81 -12.89 6.80 17.52
CA ASN A 81 -11.55 6.99 18.08
C ASN A 81 -10.97 8.36 17.67
N GLY A 82 -10.26 9.06 18.57
CA GLY A 82 -9.58 10.32 18.26
C GLY A 82 -8.45 10.19 17.22
N PHE A 83 -8.10 11.31 16.56
CA PHE A 83 -7.10 11.36 15.47
C PHE A 83 -5.76 10.70 15.83
N PHE A 84 -5.20 11.06 16.99
CA PHE A 84 -3.91 10.53 17.46
C PHE A 84 -3.93 9.02 17.72
N VAL A 85 -5.04 8.49 18.24
CA VAL A 85 -5.18 7.04 18.48
C VAL A 85 -5.22 6.27 17.16
N ARG A 86 -5.91 6.81 16.14
CA ARG A 86 -5.92 6.22 14.79
C ARG A 86 -4.53 6.28 14.14
N MET A 87 -3.85 7.41 14.27
CA MET A 87 -2.49 7.60 13.75
C MET A 87 -1.50 6.63 14.39
N LEU A 88 -1.55 6.45 15.72
CA LEU A 88 -0.68 5.53 16.43
C LEU A 88 -0.94 4.08 16.01
N LYS A 89 -2.20 3.66 15.93
CA LYS A 89 -2.57 2.32 15.43
C LYS A 89 -2.06 2.11 14.00
N PHE A 90 -2.15 3.12 13.14
CA PHE A 90 -1.60 3.07 11.79
C PHE A 90 -0.07 2.95 11.79
N HIS A 91 0.64 3.71 12.62
CA HIS A 91 2.10 3.58 12.72
C HIS A 91 2.53 2.20 13.20
N LEU A 92 1.83 1.65 14.20
CA LEU A 92 2.11 0.30 14.73
C LEU A 92 1.91 -0.79 13.67
N THR A 93 0.88 -0.69 12.83
CA THR A 93 0.70 -1.67 11.73
C THR A 93 1.73 -1.49 10.61
N ARG A 94 2.29 -0.28 10.46
CA ARG A 94 3.30 0.05 9.44
C ARG A 94 4.74 -0.15 9.90
N LEU A 95 4.98 -0.41 11.19
CA LEU A 95 6.30 -0.47 11.79
C LEU A 95 7.27 -1.42 11.07
N LEU A 96 6.79 -2.62 10.72
CA LEU A 96 7.59 -3.59 9.97
C LEU A 96 7.96 -3.07 8.57
N SER A 97 7.03 -2.38 7.92
CA SER A 97 7.29 -1.80 6.59
C SER A 97 8.28 -0.65 6.64
N ILE A 98 8.20 0.18 7.69
CA ILE A 98 9.15 1.27 7.95
C ILE A 98 10.55 0.69 8.16
N ALA A 99 10.66 -0.34 9.00
CA ALA A 99 11.94 -1.01 9.28
C ALA A 99 12.54 -1.65 8.03
N LEU A 100 11.74 -2.36 7.22
CA LEU A 100 12.19 -2.97 5.97
C LEU A 100 12.64 -1.92 4.95
N ASN A 101 11.87 -0.84 4.80
CA ASN A 101 12.21 0.24 3.88
C ASN A 101 13.52 0.93 4.29
N PHE A 102 13.58 1.44 5.53
CA PHE A 102 14.74 2.18 6.01
C PHE A 102 15.98 1.30 6.11
N GLY A 103 15.82 0.03 6.49
CA GLY A 103 16.90 -0.95 6.52
C GLY A 103 17.48 -1.22 5.13
N ALA A 104 16.63 -1.48 4.13
CA ALA A 104 17.06 -1.69 2.75
C ALA A 104 17.75 -0.44 2.16
N TYR A 105 17.16 0.74 2.39
CA TYR A 105 17.74 2.02 1.99
C TYR A 105 19.14 2.23 2.62
N SER A 106 19.23 2.07 3.94
CA SER A 106 20.48 2.26 4.67
C SER A 106 21.55 1.28 4.24
N PHE A 107 21.18 0.02 3.96
CA PHE A 107 22.10 -0.98 3.44
C PHE A 107 22.65 -0.59 2.06
N MET A 108 21.79 -0.17 1.14
CA MET A 108 22.20 0.26 -0.20
C MET A 108 23.12 1.49 -0.17
N VAL A 109 22.83 2.47 0.68
CA VAL A 109 23.64 3.70 0.79
C VAL A 109 24.95 3.44 1.54
N ALA A 110 24.88 2.85 2.75
CA ALA A 110 26.04 2.78 3.64
C ALA A 110 26.98 1.61 3.31
N VAL A 111 26.46 0.49 2.78
CA VAL A 111 27.26 -0.71 2.49
C VAL A 111 27.59 -0.81 1.01
N LEU A 112 26.62 -0.59 0.13
CA LEU A 112 26.82 -0.73 -1.32
C LEU A 112 27.28 0.57 -2.00
N GLY A 113 27.21 1.72 -1.32
CA GLY A 113 27.59 3.03 -1.86
C GLY A 113 26.71 3.50 -3.01
N ILE A 114 25.48 2.97 -3.13
CA ILE A 114 24.55 3.33 -4.20
C ILE A 114 24.01 4.74 -3.94
N ASN A 115 23.72 5.48 -5.01
CA ASN A 115 23.11 6.81 -4.93
C ASN A 115 21.85 6.78 -4.04
N TYR A 116 21.70 7.79 -3.19
CA TYR A 116 20.64 7.83 -2.17
C TYR A 116 19.23 7.91 -2.77
N LEU A 117 19.02 8.64 -3.88
CA LEU A 117 17.71 8.69 -4.55
C LEU A 117 17.34 7.33 -5.12
N VAL A 118 18.28 6.68 -5.83
CA VAL A 118 18.06 5.35 -6.39
C VAL A 118 17.79 4.32 -5.29
N SER A 119 18.57 4.38 -4.21
CA SER A 119 18.42 3.49 -3.06
C SER A 119 17.04 3.63 -2.41
N TYR A 120 16.60 4.88 -2.20
CA TYR A 120 15.33 5.17 -1.56
C TYR A 120 14.14 4.74 -2.43
N PHE A 121 14.21 5.02 -3.73
CA PHE A 121 13.20 4.63 -4.71
C PHE A 121 13.02 3.12 -4.72
N VAL A 122 14.12 2.36 -4.83
CA VAL A 122 14.09 0.90 -4.89
C VAL A 122 13.62 0.30 -3.57
N ALA A 123 14.10 0.80 -2.43
CA ALA A 123 13.64 0.34 -1.11
C ALA A 123 12.13 0.57 -0.92
N THR A 124 11.62 1.72 -1.36
CA THR A 124 10.21 2.07 -1.28
C THR A 124 9.34 1.23 -2.21
N LEU A 125 9.80 0.99 -3.43
CA LEU A 125 9.11 0.13 -4.37
C LEU A 125 9.03 -1.32 -3.86
N LEU A 126 10.12 -1.86 -3.34
CA LEU A 126 10.14 -3.20 -2.73
C LEU A 126 9.21 -3.29 -1.53
N ALA A 127 9.27 -2.32 -0.61
CA ALA A 127 8.38 -2.29 0.55
C ALA A 127 6.91 -2.18 0.15
N PHE A 128 6.60 -1.45 -0.92
CA PHE A 128 5.25 -1.35 -1.47
C PHE A 128 4.77 -2.69 -2.04
N VAL A 129 5.60 -3.37 -2.83
CA VAL A 129 5.28 -4.69 -3.40
C VAL A 129 5.05 -5.73 -2.30
N VAL A 130 5.93 -5.79 -1.29
CA VAL A 130 5.79 -6.69 -0.15
C VAL A 130 4.50 -6.41 0.62
N ASN A 131 4.16 -5.13 0.85
CA ASN A 131 2.92 -4.76 1.51
C ASN A 131 1.67 -5.15 0.73
N PHE A 132 1.69 -4.91 -0.57
CA PHE A 132 0.60 -5.27 -1.45
C PHE A 132 0.41 -6.79 -1.48
N ALA A 133 1.50 -7.55 -1.68
CA ALA A 133 1.48 -9.00 -1.67
C ALA A 133 0.96 -9.56 -0.34
N THR A 134 1.44 -9.03 0.79
CA THR A 134 1.00 -9.48 2.13
C THR A 134 -0.49 -9.20 2.33
N SER A 135 -0.95 -8.02 1.92
CA SER A 135 -2.35 -7.65 2.09
C SER A 135 -3.27 -8.51 1.22
N VAL A 136 -2.85 -8.82 -0.01
CA VAL A 136 -3.61 -9.70 -0.92
C VAL A 136 -3.59 -11.17 -0.47
N LEU A 137 -2.43 -11.71 -0.11
CA LEU A 137 -2.25 -13.13 0.20
C LEU A 137 -2.75 -13.52 1.60
N TRP A 138 -2.69 -12.60 2.55
CA TRP A 138 -3.02 -12.89 3.95
C TRP A 138 -4.32 -12.23 4.40
N ILE A 139 -4.49 -10.92 4.16
CA ILE A 139 -5.62 -10.17 4.74
C ILE A 139 -6.92 -10.42 3.96
N TRP A 140 -6.87 -10.42 2.64
CA TRP A 140 -8.07 -10.55 1.80
C TRP A 140 -8.38 -11.96 1.32
N LYS A 141 -7.57 -12.95 1.68
CA LYS A 141 -7.77 -14.36 1.28
C LYS A 141 -9.18 -14.86 1.55
N ASP A 142 -9.69 -14.69 2.77
CA ASP A 142 -11.02 -15.20 3.15
C ASP A 142 -12.18 -14.44 2.50
N SER A 143 -11.97 -13.18 2.15
CA SER A 143 -12.97 -12.36 1.45
C SER A 143 -13.06 -12.75 -0.03
N LEU A 144 -11.89 -13.03 -0.63
CA LEU A 144 -11.76 -13.56 -1.98
C LEU A 144 -12.39 -14.96 -2.09
N GLU A 145 -12.11 -15.84 -1.13
CA GLU A 145 -12.67 -17.20 -1.10
C GLU A 145 -14.19 -17.21 -0.94
N ARG A 146 -14.75 -16.35 -0.08
CA ARG A 146 -16.21 -16.21 0.09
C ARG A 146 -16.92 -15.71 -1.16
N THR A 147 -16.33 -14.71 -1.84
CA THR A 147 -16.87 -14.19 -3.10
C THR A 147 -16.84 -15.25 -4.21
N ALA A 148 -15.75 -16.03 -4.28
CA ALA A 148 -15.64 -17.13 -5.23
C ALA A 148 -16.69 -18.23 -5.00
N ARG A 149 -17.02 -18.54 -3.74
CA ARG A 149 -18.07 -19.51 -3.37
C ARG A 149 -19.48 -19.00 -3.70
N GLN A 150 -19.81 -17.75 -3.34
CA GLN A 150 -21.12 -17.15 -3.65
C GLN A 150 -21.40 -17.06 -5.16
N GLY A 151 -20.38 -16.91 -6.01
CA GLY A 151 -20.52 -16.96 -7.46
C GLY A 151 -20.81 -18.37 -8.03
N MET A 152 -20.40 -19.43 -7.32
CA MET A 152 -20.69 -20.83 -7.65
C MET A 152 -22.08 -21.27 -7.19
N ASP A 153 -22.51 -20.81 -6.02
CA ASP A 153 -23.77 -21.22 -5.40
C ASP A 153 -24.99 -20.45 -5.93
N ARG A 154 -24.79 -19.46 -6.81
CA ARG A 154 -25.89 -18.79 -7.51
C ARG A 154 -26.60 -19.78 -8.44
N PRO A 155 -27.89 -20.10 -8.20
CA PRO A 155 -28.62 -21.01 -9.06
C PRO A 155 -28.71 -20.46 -10.48
N ALA A 156 -28.58 -21.34 -11.47
CA ALA A 156 -28.56 -21.02 -12.89
C ALA A 156 -29.78 -20.19 -13.35
N SER A 157 -30.90 -20.32 -12.65
CA SER A 157 -32.14 -19.57 -12.89
C SER A 157 -32.00 -18.04 -12.71
N SER A 158 -31.06 -17.57 -11.87
CA SER A 158 -30.84 -16.13 -11.66
C SER A 158 -30.03 -15.44 -12.75
N ARG A 159 -29.34 -16.21 -13.62
CA ARG A 159 -28.51 -15.67 -14.72
C ARG A 159 -29.31 -15.41 -15.99
N ALA A 160 -30.43 -16.10 -16.17
CA ALA A 160 -31.33 -15.91 -17.32
C ALA A 160 -32.23 -14.67 -17.16
N ALA A 161 -32.57 -14.29 -15.92
CA ALA A 161 -33.48 -13.15 -15.67
C ALA A 161 -32.84 -11.77 -15.90
N SER A 162 -31.52 -11.67 -16.05
CA SER A 162 -30.80 -10.40 -16.27
C SER A 162 -30.33 -10.20 -17.71
N SER A 163 -30.55 -11.16 -18.61
CA SER A 163 -30.27 -10.99 -20.05
C SER A 163 -31.48 -10.47 -20.83
N ASP A 164 -32.67 -10.47 -20.21
CA ASP A 164 -33.94 -10.16 -20.85
C ASP A 164 -34.51 -8.78 -20.41
N SER A 165 -33.73 -7.96 -19.72
CA SER A 165 -34.08 -6.61 -19.25
C SER A 165 -33.05 -5.58 -19.68
#